data_AF-A0A936HHZ4-F1
#
_entry.id   AF-A0A936HHZ4-F1
#
_cell.length_a   1.000
_cell.length_b   1.000
_cell.length_c   1.000
_cell.angle_alpha   90.00
_cell.angle_beta   90.00
_cell.angle_gamma   90.00
#
_symmetry.space_group_name_H-M   'P 1'
#
loop_
_entity.id
_entity.type
_entity.pdbx_description
1 polymer ?
#
loop_
_entity_poly.entity_id
_entity_poly.type
_entity_poly.pdbx_seq_one_letter_code
_entity_poly.pdbx_strand_id
1 'polypeptide(L)' 'MISLARDCGVAVAAESVESQTQLAFLKAEGCDLAQGFLLGRPVPPADFPLIPAAA' A
#
# COMPACT_ATOMS: atom_id res chain seq x y z
N MET A 1 1.21 -15.02 -2.64
CA MET A 1 2.37 -14.14 -2.38
C MET A 1 2.37 -13.59 -0.96
N ILE A 2 1.25 -13.02 -0.48
CA ILE A 2 1.14 -12.49 0.90
C ILE A 2 1.47 -13.56 1.97
N SER A 3 0.88 -14.75 1.89
CA SER A 3 1.19 -15.84 2.83
C SER A 3 2.68 -16.23 2.82
N LEU A 4 3.29 -16.31 1.64
CA LEU A 4 4.72 -16.62 1.52
C LEU A 4 5.59 -15.52 2.14
N ALA A 5 5.27 -14.25 1.89
CA ALA A 5 5.99 -13.12 2.47
C ALA A 5 5.93 -13.14 4.01
N ARG A 6 4.75 -13.48 4.56
CA ARG A 6 4.55 -13.68 6.00
C ARG A 6 5.43 -14.81 6.54
N ASP A 7 5.46 -15.96 5.87
CA ASP A 7 6.28 -17.11 6.28
C ASP A 7 7.79 -16.80 6.19
N CYS A 8 8.18 -15.97 5.24
CA CYS A 8 9.56 -15.48 5.09
C CYS A 8 9.90 -14.29 6.00
N GLY A 9 8.94 -13.73 6.74
CA GLY A 9 9.16 -12.57 7.60
C GLY A 9 9.52 -11.27 6.85
N VAL A 10 9.03 -11.12 5.61
CA VAL A 10 9.27 -9.92 4.78
C VAL A 10 7.97 -9.17 4.53
N ALA A 11 8.06 -7.84 4.47
CA ALA A 11 6.91 -7.00 4.12
C ALA A 11 6.59 -7.09 2.62
N VAL A 12 5.32 -7.01 2.27
CA VAL A 12 4.86 -6.99 0.88
C VAL A 12 4.08 -5.70 0.57
N ALA A 13 4.40 -5.10 -0.58
CA ALA A 13 3.66 -3.98 -1.15
C ALA A 13 2.79 -4.45 -2.32
N ALA A 14 1.49 -4.17 -2.26
CA ALA A 14 0.60 -4.33 -3.39
C ALA A 14 0.57 -3.03 -4.23
N GLU A 15 0.95 -3.13 -5.49
CA GLU A 15 0.98 -2.02 -6.43
C GLU A 15 -0.30 -1.93 -7.26
N SER A 16 -0.57 -0.75 -7.84
CA SER A 16 -1.71 -0.47 -8.72
C SER A 16 -3.09 -0.69 -8.07
N VAL A 17 -3.24 -0.29 -6.80
CA VAL A 17 -4.55 -0.27 -6.12
C VAL A 17 -5.40 0.92 -6.60
N GLU A 18 -6.49 0.64 -7.29
CA GLU A 18 -7.32 1.64 -7.98
C GLU A 18 -8.77 1.70 -7.47
N SER A 19 -9.19 0.73 -6.64
CA SER A 19 -10.56 0.65 -6.13
C SER A 19 -10.63 0.25 -4.66
N GLN A 20 -11.67 0.71 -3.96
CA GLN A 20 -11.89 0.38 -2.56
C GLN A 20 -12.03 -1.13 -2.32
N THR A 21 -12.59 -1.86 -3.28
CA THR A 21 -12.71 -3.32 -3.21
C THR A 21 -11.33 -4.01 -3.21
N GLN A 22 -10.40 -3.56 -4.05
CA GLN A 22 -9.03 -4.09 -4.06
C GLN A 22 -8.32 -3.79 -2.72
N LEU A 23 -8.44 -2.56 -2.22
CA LEU A 23 -7.83 -2.19 -0.94
C LEU A 23 -8.41 -3.00 0.23
N ALA A 24 -9.73 -3.18 0.27
CA ALA A 24 -10.41 -3.96 1.29
C ALA A 24 -9.98 -5.44 1.27
N PHE A 25 -9.87 -6.03 0.07
CA PHE A 25 -9.36 -7.39 -0.10
C PHE A 25 -7.92 -7.52 0.39
N LEU A 26 -7.02 -6.64 -0.05
CA LEU A 26 -5.61 -6.67 0.37
C LEU A 26 -5.44 -6.53 1.88
N LYS A 27 -6.26 -5.66 2.51
CA LYS A 27 -6.27 -5.50 3.96
C LYS A 27 -6.75 -6.77 4.68
N ALA A 28 -7.79 -7.43 4.16
CA ALA A 28 -8.30 -8.67 4.73
C ALA A 28 -7.30 -9.83 4.63
N GLU A 29 -6.53 -9.91 3.54
CA GLU A 29 -5.46 -10.89 3.35
C GLU A 29 -4.21 -10.59 4.22
N GLY A 30 -4.15 -9.39 4.81
CA GLY A 30 -3.02 -8.94 5.65
C GLY A 30 -1.80 -8.53 4.83
N CYS A 31 -2.02 -7.79 3.74
CA CYS A 31 -0.97 -7.09 3.00
C CYS A 31 -0.46 -5.88 3.82
N ASP A 32 0.86 -5.68 3.88
CA ASP A 32 1.47 -4.67 4.75
C ASP A 32 1.36 -3.26 4.18
N LEU A 33 1.64 -3.12 2.88
CA LEU A 33 1.73 -1.82 2.20
C LEU A 33 0.91 -1.86 0.91
N ALA A 34 0.37 -0.69 0.53
CA ALA A 34 -0.37 -0.53 -0.72
C ALA A 34 0.05 0.77 -1.41
N GLN A 35 0.18 0.70 -2.74
CA GLN A 35 0.39 1.85 -3.62
C GLN A 35 -0.63 1.79 -4.76
N GLY A 36 -1.23 2.93 -5.11
CA GLY A 36 -2.03 3.04 -6.32
C GLY A 36 -2.81 4.33 -6.39
N PHE A 37 -3.45 4.60 -7.53
CA PHE A 37 -4.15 5.84 -7.80
C PHE A 37 -5.35 6.09 -6.89
N LEU A 38 -5.88 5.05 -6.23
CA LEU A 38 -6.87 5.20 -5.17
C LEU A 38 -6.31 6.00 -3.97
N LEU A 39 -5.03 5.78 -3.63
CA LEU A 39 -4.36 6.37 -2.48
C LEU A 39 -3.68 7.70 -2.82
N GLY A 40 -3.26 7.86 -4.07
CA GLY A 40 -2.66 9.09 -4.58
C GLY A 40 -2.06 8.88 -5.96
N ARG A 41 -2.00 9.95 -6.75
CA ARG A 41 -1.23 9.94 -8.01
C ARG A 41 0.24 10.24 -7.72
N PRO A 42 1.17 9.75 -8.55
CA PRO A 42 2.54 10.25 -8.55
C PRO A 42 2.55 11.76 -8.73
N VAL A 43 3.37 12.44 -7.94
CA VAL A 43 3.50 13.89 -7.94
C VAL A 43 4.98 14.28 -7.98
N PRO A 44 5.32 15.48 -8.48
CA PRO A 44 6.65 16.06 -8.29
C PRO A 44 7.01 16.14 -6.80
N PRO A 45 8.30 16.13 -6.44
CA PRO A 45 8.73 16.19 -5.04
C PRO A 45 8.20 17.41 -4.27
N ALA A 46 8.07 18.56 -4.94
CA ALA A 46 7.54 19.79 -4.34
C ALA A 46 6.05 19.68 -3.94
N ASP A 47 5.34 18.76 -4.56
CA ASP A 47 3.90 18.54 -4.37
C ASP A 47 3.62 17.31 -3.48
N PHE A 48 4.67 16.60 -3.03
CA PHE A 48 4.50 15.46 -2.13
C PHE A 48 4.02 15.97 -0.77
N PRO A 49 2.85 15.51 -0.28
CA PRO A 49 2.32 16.01 0.98
C PRO A 49 3.27 15.65 2.11
N LEU A 50 3.68 16.65 2.91
CA LEU A 50 4.34 16.41 4.17
C LEU A 50 3.33 15.78 5.13
N ILE A 51 3.32 14.45 5.19
CA ILE A 51 2.58 13.71 6.20
C ILE A 51 3.57 13.52 7.37
N PRO A 52 3.31 14.10 8.56
CA PRO A 52 4.11 13.78 9.72
C PRO A 52 4.02 12.27 9.96
N ALA A 53 5.16 11.63 10.24
CA ALA A 53 5.15 10.22 10.64
C ALA A 53 4.15 10.06 11.79
N ALA A 54 3.19 9.14 11.63
CA ALA A 54 2.29 8.79 12.71
C ALA A 54 3.15 8.31 13.90
N ALA A 55 2.99 8.98 15.05
CA ALA A 55 3.67 8.66 16.30
C ALA A 55 3.31 7.26 16.81
#